data_AF-A0A8C0GBW6-F1
#
_entry.id   AF-A0A8C0GBW6-F1
#
_cell.length_a   1.000
_cell.length_b   1.000
_cell.length_c   1.000
_cell.angle_alpha   90.00
_cell.angle_beta   90.00
_cell.angle_gamma   90.00
#
_symmetry.space_group_name_H-M   'P 1'
#
loop_
_entity.id
_entity.type
_entity.pdbx_description
1 polymer ?
#
loop_
_entity_poly.entity_id
_entity_poly.type
_entity_poly.pdbx_seq_one_letter_code
_entity_poly.pdbx_strand_id
1 'polypeptide(L)'
;MFGRVIVTVCKNAGRKQCLRKILFSWIRDREIKQLKQLAATLKASIIKEEETAADLELKARVFSFGEYKADVQDKMLVSLNKKVTEVYRRCIGENEANLGTLQMLTVIEHQLDDLLECLERVPQAKIEQAEKAKEKERRMRMRDEKVRQQRQLQEERLQRALARAQADIKKKTGRKLMFRSEPAPIKEKEDEDQGLIDQEKEEALYYFT
;
A
#
# COMPACT_ATOMS: atom_id res chain seq x y z
N MET A 1 -36.19 -82.46 74.03
CA MET A 1 -36.05 -82.08 72.61
C MET A 1 -35.32 -80.73 72.38
N PHE A 2 -34.34 -80.33 73.21
CA PHE A 2 -33.76 -78.96 73.12
C PHE A 2 -32.38 -78.87 72.44
N GLY A 3 -31.66 -79.99 72.27
CA GLY A 3 -30.28 -79.96 71.73
C GLY A 3 -30.14 -79.78 70.20
N ARG A 4 -31.16 -80.12 69.40
CA ARG A 4 -31.09 -79.98 67.92
C ARG A 4 -31.34 -78.56 67.41
N VAL A 5 -32.04 -77.72 68.18
CA VAL A 5 -32.32 -76.33 67.78
C VAL A 5 -31.10 -75.44 67.95
N ILE A 6 -30.34 -75.59 69.04
CA ILE A 6 -29.15 -74.75 69.34
C ILE A 6 -28.00 -74.99 68.35
N VAL A 7 -27.74 -76.25 67.95
CA VAL A 7 -26.70 -76.57 66.94
C VAL A 7 -27.06 -76.00 65.58
N THR A 8 -28.35 -76.00 65.22
CA THR A 8 -28.83 -75.44 63.95
C THR A 8 -28.74 -73.92 63.96
N VAL A 9 -29.07 -73.25 65.08
CA VAL A 9 -28.94 -71.79 65.25
C VAL A 9 -27.48 -71.34 65.28
N CYS A 10 -26.57 -72.07 65.96
CA CYS A 10 -25.13 -71.78 65.93
C CYS A 10 -24.50 -71.98 64.54
N LYS A 11 -24.88 -73.05 63.81
CA LYS A 11 -24.45 -73.23 62.40
C LYS A 11 -25.01 -72.14 61.48
N ASN A 12 -26.23 -71.65 61.73
CA ASN A 12 -26.83 -70.58 60.94
C ASN A 12 -26.22 -69.20 61.27
N ALA A 13 -25.87 -68.94 62.53
CA ALA A 13 -25.18 -67.73 62.96
C ALA A 13 -23.76 -67.65 62.37
N GLY A 14 -23.01 -68.76 62.39
CA GLY A 14 -21.70 -68.86 61.73
C GLY A 14 -21.77 -68.69 60.22
N ARG A 15 -22.79 -69.26 59.56
CA ARG A 15 -23.04 -69.04 58.11
C ARG A 15 -23.41 -67.59 57.81
N LYS A 16 -24.29 -66.96 58.59
CA LYS A 16 -24.63 -65.53 58.45
C LYS A 16 -23.42 -64.62 58.65
N GLN A 17 -22.55 -64.94 59.61
CA GLN A 17 -21.32 -64.19 59.86
C GLN A 17 -20.28 -64.38 58.75
N CYS A 18 -20.18 -65.59 58.19
CA CYS A 18 -19.34 -65.87 57.02
C CYS A 18 -19.85 -65.14 55.77
N LEU A 19 -21.16 -65.17 55.50
CA LEU A 19 -21.79 -64.42 54.40
C LEU A 19 -21.60 -62.91 54.55
N ARG A 20 -21.70 -62.36 55.77
CA ARG A 20 -21.37 -60.94 56.04
C ARG A 20 -19.91 -60.61 55.76
N LYS A 21 -18.96 -61.46 56.15
CA LYS A 21 -17.53 -61.28 55.84
C LYS A 21 -17.24 -61.35 54.34
N ILE A 22 -17.87 -62.30 53.64
CA ILE A 22 -17.74 -62.44 52.18
C ILE A 22 -18.33 -61.23 51.47
N LEU A 23 -19.52 -60.76 51.88
CA LEU A 23 -20.15 -59.56 51.33
C LEU A 23 -19.29 -58.31 51.56
N PHE A 24 -18.74 -58.14 52.76
CA PHE A 24 -17.85 -57.02 53.09
C PHE A 24 -16.52 -57.07 52.32
N SER A 25 -15.95 -58.26 52.13
CA SER A 25 -14.78 -58.47 51.26
C SER A 25 -15.11 -58.09 49.81
N TRP A 26 -16.24 -58.56 49.28
CA TRP A 26 -16.64 -58.27 47.90
C TRP A 26 -16.89 -56.78 47.64
N ILE A 27 -17.51 -56.07 48.60
CA ILE A 27 -17.70 -54.62 48.53
C ILE A 27 -16.35 -53.90 48.53
N ARG A 28 -15.45 -54.26 49.44
CA ARG A 28 -14.09 -53.71 49.50
C ARG A 28 -13.29 -53.99 48.23
N ASP A 29 -13.37 -55.20 47.68
CA ASP A 29 -12.68 -55.58 46.44
C ASP A 29 -13.23 -54.81 45.23
N ARG A 30 -14.52 -54.50 45.22
CA ARG A 30 -15.15 -53.64 44.21
C ARG A 30 -14.64 -52.20 44.31
N GLU A 31 -14.58 -51.64 45.50
CA GLU A 31 -14.04 -50.29 45.75
C GLU A 31 -12.55 -50.21 45.36
N ILE A 32 -11.75 -51.20 45.74
CA ILE A 32 -10.33 -51.29 45.34
C ILE A 32 -10.19 -51.34 43.82
N LYS A 33 -11.05 -52.10 43.12
CA LYS A 33 -11.06 -52.15 41.65
C LYS A 33 -11.42 -50.80 41.04
N GLN A 34 -12.44 -50.13 41.57
CA GLN A 34 -12.86 -48.80 41.10
C GLN A 34 -11.74 -47.76 41.32
N LEU A 35 -11.11 -47.75 42.48
CA LEU A 35 -9.99 -46.85 42.78
C LEU A 35 -8.78 -47.12 41.87
N LYS A 36 -8.48 -48.39 41.58
CA LYS A 36 -7.42 -48.76 40.63
C LYS A 36 -7.72 -48.29 39.21
N GLN A 37 -8.98 -48.41 38.78
CA GLN A 37 -9.41 -47.90 37.46
C GLN A 37 -9.28 -46.38 37.39
N LEU A 38 -9.76 -45.65 38.39
CA LEU A 38 -9.62 -44.19 38.45
C LEU A 38 -8.16 -43.75 38.47
N ALA A 39 -7.31 -44.44 39.24
CA ALA A 39 -5.88 -44.16 39.27
C ALA A 39 -5.22 -44.40 37.90
N ALA A 40 -5.62 -45.44 37.17
CA ALA A 40 -5.12 -45.71 35.83
C ALA A 40 -5.58 -44.64 34.83
N THR A 41 -6.85 -44.23 34.88
CA THR A 41 -7.39 -43.16 34.03
C THR A 41 -6.71 -41.81 34.29
N LEU A 42 -6.51 -41.45 35.56
CA LEU A 42 -5.81 -40.21 35.91
C LEU A 42 -4.36 -40.23 35.45
N LYS A 43 -3.65 -41.35 35.60
CA LYS A 43 -2.28 -41.50 35.07
C LYS A 43 -2.23 -41.33 33.55
N ALA A 44 -3.17 -41.93 32.82
CA ALA A 44 -3.26 -41.75 31.37
C ALA A 44 -3.55 -40.29 30.98
N SER A 45 -4.41 -39.59 31.75
CA SER A 45 -4.68 -38.17 31.54
C SER A 45 -3.46 -37.30 31.82
N ILE A 46 -2.69 -37.60 32.88
CA ILE A 46 -1.45 -36.87 33.20
C ILE A 46 -0.45 -37.03 32.06
N ILE A 47 -0.21 -38.25 31.59
CA ILE A 47 0.72 -38.49 30.47
C ILE A 47 0.28 -37.72 29.23
N LYS A 48 -1.01 -37.76 28.89
CA LYS A 48 -1.54 -37.02 27.73
C LYS A 48 -1.35 -35.51 27.91
N GLU A 49 -1.60 -34.97 29.09
CA GLU A 49 -1.42 -33.55 29.37
C GLU A 49 0.07 -33.15 29.31
N GLU A 50 0.95 -33.99 29.85
CA GLU A 50 2.42 -33.81 29.77
C GLU A 50 2.92 -33.84 28.33
N GLU A 51 2.42 -34.76 27.49
CA GLU A 51 2.70 -34.80 26.05
C GLU A 51 2.24 -33.50 25.37
N THR A 52 1.01 -33.04 25.65
CA THR A 52 0.51 -31.78 25.06
C THR A 52 1.29 -30.56 25.55
N ALA A 53 1.74 -30.55 26.80
CA ALA A 53 2.57 -29.49 27.36
C ALA A 53 3.94 -29.45 26.68
N ALA A 54 4.58 -30.61 26.48
CA ALA A 54 5.84 -30.72 25.76
C ALA A 54 5.70 -30.29 24.29
N ASP A 55 4.62 -30.67 23.61
CA ASP A 55 4.33 -30.24 22.23
C ASP A 55 4.15 -28.72 22.13
N LEU A 56 3.42 -28.12 23.07
CA LEU A 56 3.22 -26.68 23.13
C LEU A 56 4.51 -25.93 23.47
N GLU A 57 5.32 -26.45 24.38
CA GLU A 57 6.65 -25.90 24.70
C GLU A 57 7.57 -25.94 23.48
N LEU A 58 7.61 -27.07 22.76
CA LEU A 58 8.39 -27.19 21.54
C LEU A 58 7.91 -26.19 20.49
N LYS A 59 6.59 -26.07 20.27
CA LYS A 59 6.01 -25.07 19.36
C LYS A 59 6.42 -23.67 19.78
N ALA A 60 6.23 -23.30 21.04
CA ALA A 60 6.60 -22.00 21.57
C ALA A 60 8.09 -21.73 21.35
N ARG A 61 8.97 -22.69 21.62
CA ARG A 61 10.42 -22.58 21.41
C ARG A 61 10.79 -22.46 19.93
N VAL A 62 10.13 -23.18 19.04
CA VAL A 62 10.35 -23.12 17.58
C VAL A 62 9.86 -21.77 17.02
N PHE A 63 8.67 -21.32 17.42
CA PHE A 63 8.15 -19.99 17.05
C PHE A 63 8.93 -18.84 17.70
N SER A 64 9.57 -19.09 18.85
CA SER A 64 10.48 -18.16 19.52
C SER A 64 11.95 -18.36 19.13
N PHE A 65 12.25 -19.14 18.09
CA PHE A 65 13.62 -19.30 17.59
C PHE A 65 13.99 -18.09 16.72
N GLY A 66 14.28 -17.00 17.43
CA GLY A 66 14.50 -15.64 16.95
C GLY A 66 14.19 -14.70 18.12
N GLU A 67 14.72 -13.47 18.13
CA GLU A 67 14.30 -12.47 19.13
C GLU A 67 12.79 -12.23 18.98
N TYR A 68 11.96 -12.96 19.74
CA TYR A 68 10.53 -12.73 19.81
C TYR A 68 10.30 -11.39 20.51
N LYS A 69 10.38 -10.33 19.71
CA LYS A 69 10.09 -8.97 20.16
C LYS A 69 8.58 -8.80 20.15
N ALA A 70 7.93 -9.32 21.19
CA ALA A 70 6.49 -9.15 21.42
C ALA A 70 6.06 -7.70 21.16
N ASP A 71 6.82 -6.74 21.69
CA ASP A 71 6.59 -5.30 21.49
C ASP A 71 6.58 -4.87 20.02
N VAL A 72 7.38 -5.48 19.15
CA VAL A 72 7.44 -5.16 17.72
C VAL A 72 6.23 -5.75 17.00
N GLN A 73 5.83 -6.98 17.34
CA GLN A 73 4.63 -7.59 16.78
C GLN A 73 3.37 -6.85 17.22
N ASP A 74 3.26 -6.48 18.49
CA ASP A 74 2.12 -5.72 19.00
C ASP A 74 2.00 -4.35 18.33
N LYS A 75 3.12 -3.64 18.16
CA LYS A 75 3.15 -2.39 17.37
C LYS A 75 2.70 -2.61 15.93
N MET A 76 3.12 -3.72 15.32
CA MET A 76 2.71 -4.08 13.96
C MET A 76 1.21 -4.37 13.88
N LEU A 77 0.65 -5.12 14.82
CA LEU A 77 -0.78 -5.43 14.90
C LEU A 77 -1.62 -4.16 15.10
N VAL A 78 -1.17 -3.24 15.96
CA VAL A 78 -1.84 -1.94 16.16
C VAL A 78 -1.79 -1.11 14.87
N SER A 79 -0.64 -1.06 14.20
CA SER A 79 -0.49 -0.35 12.91
C SER A 79 -1.41 -0.92 11.84
N LEU A 80 -1.47 -2.26 11.73
CA LEU A 80 -2.37 -2.96 10.82
C LEU A 80 -3.83 -2.64 11.12
N ASN A 81 -4.25 -2.76 12.39
CA ASN A 81 -5.62 -2.46 12.78
C ASN A 81 -6.00 -1.01 12.45
N LYS A 82 -5.09 -0.06 12.68
CA LYS A 82 -5.29 1.35 12.29
C LYS A 82 -5.49 1.48 10.78
N LYS A 83 -4.69 0.79 9.97
CA LYS A 83 -4.80 0.85 8.51
C LYS A 83 -6.10 0.24 8.00
N VAL A 84 -6.48 -0.93 8.53
CA VAL A 84 -7.74 -1.59 8.20
C VAL A 84 -8.92 -0.69 8.56
N THR A 85 -8.89 -0.06 9.74
CA THR A 85 -9.94 0.88 10.17
C THR A 85 -10.04 2.09 9.23
N GLU A 86 -8.91 2.64 8.78
CA GLU A 86 -8.88 3.76 7.82
C GLU A 86 -9.53 3.37 6.48
N VAL A 87 -9.19 2.19 5.95
CA VAL A 87 -9.75 1.68 4.69
C VAL A 87 -11.24 1.42 4.86
N TYR A 88 -11.65 0.74 5.92
CA TYR A 88 -13.05 0.49 6.24
C TYR A 88 -13.87 1.78 6.28
N ARG A 89 -13.35 2.83 6.95
CA ARG A 89 -14.02 4.12 7.02
C ARG A 89 -14.19 4.80 5.67
N ARG A 90 -13.19 4.70 4.78
CA ARG A 90 -13.24 5.32 3.46
C ARG A 90 -14.15 4.59 2.49
N CYS A 91 -14.19 3.26 2.56
CA CYS A 91 -14.93 2.44 1.61
C CYS A 91 -16.38 2.20 2.04
N ILE A 92 -16.64 2.04 3.34
CA ILE A 92 -17.94 1.58 3.88
C ILE A 92 -18.58 2.66 4.75
N GLY A 93 -17.83 3.26 5.68
CA GLY A 93 -18.34 4.27 6.61
C GLY A 93 -17.90 4.04 8.06
N GLU A 94 -18.56 4.68 9.01
CA GLU A 94 -18.20 4.54 10.43
C GLU A 94 -18.53 3.15 10.98
N ASN A 95 -17.65 2.63 11.84
CA ASN A 95 -17.83 1.33 12.48
C ASN A 95 -18.70 1.51 13.73
N GLU A 96 -20.02 1.41 13.56
CA GLU A 96 -20.99 1.50 14.66
C GLU A 96 -21.02 0.23 15.54
N ALA A 97 -20.53 -0.89 15.02
CA ALA A 97 -20.68 -2.21 15.62
C ALA A 97 -19.44 -2.72 16.38
N ASN A 98 -18.41 -1.89 16.58
CA ASN A 98 -17.12 -2.29 17.19
C ASN A 98 -16.54 -3.58 16.59
N LEU A 99 -16.58 -3.70 15.26
CA LEU A 99 -16.11 -4.88 14.55
C LEU A 99 -14.62 -5.13 14.79
N GLY A 100 -14.25 -6.39 14.96
CA GLY A 100 -12.85 -6.82 15.02
C GLY A 100 -12.14 -6.65 13.67
N THR A 101 -10.81 -6.61 13.66
CA THR A 101 -10.00 -6.38 12.45
C THR A 101 -10.29 -7.39 11.35
N LEU A 102 -10.44 -8.67 11.69
CA LEU A 102 -10.78 -9.72 10.72
C LEU A 102 -12.16 -9.51 10.11
N GLN A 103 -13.14 -9.14 10.93
CA GLN A 103 -14.50 -8.88 10.44
C GLN A 103 -14.52 -7.67 9.49
N MET A 104 -13.79 -6.60 9.84
CA MET A 104 -13.64 -5.44 8.95
C MET A 104 -13.03 -5.84 7.61
N LEU A 105 -11.99 -6.68 7.61
CA LEU A 105 -11.36 -7.19 6.38
C LEU A 105 -12.35 -8.00 5.53
N THR A 106 -13.12 -8.89 6.15
CA THR A 106 -14.14 -9.67 5.43
C THR A 106 -15.16 -8.74 4.75
N VAL A 107 -15.65 -7.71 5.44
CA VAL A 107 -16.60 -6.77 4.81
C VAL A 107 -15.95 -5.99 3.67
N ILE A 108 -14.69 -5.56 3.83
CA ILE A 108 -13.94 -4.88 2.75
C ILE A 108 -13.82 -5.78 1.53
N GLU A 109 -13.49 -7.06 1.72
CA GLU A 109 -13.37 -8.05 0.65
C GLU A 109 -14.68 -8.21 -0.11
N HIS A 110 -15.80 -8.38 0.59
CA HIS A 110 -17.12 -8.47 -0.04
C HIS A 110 -17.47 -7.21 -0.84
N GLN A 111 -17.18 -6.02 -0.30
CA GLN A 111 -17.41 -4.77 -1.04
C GLN A 111 -16.54 -4.66 -2.28
N LEU A 112 -15.32 -5.17 -2.24
CA LEU A 112 -14.42 -5.19 -3.39
C LEU A 112 -14.99 -6.11 -4.47
N ASP A 113 -15.42 -7.31 -4.10
CA ASP A 113 -16.04 -8.27 -5.02
C ASP A 113 -17.32 -7.72 -5.65
N ASP A 114 -18.21 -7.10 -4.86
CA ASP A 114 -19.44 -6.47 -5.34
C ASP A 114 -19.14 -5.36 -6.39
N LEU A 115 -18.10 -4.55 -6.13
CA LEU A 115 -17.68 -3.49 -7.05
C LEU A 115 -17.08 -4.06 -8.34
N LEU A 116 -16.29 -5.13 -8.26
CA LEU A 116 -15.75 -5.81 -9.43
C LEU A 116 -16.85 -6.42 -10.28
N GLU A 117 -17.83 -7.08 -9.66
CA GLU A 117 -18.97 -7.64 -10.37
C GLU A 117 -19.81 -6.54 -11.03
N CYS A 118 -20.02 -5.41 -10.34
CA CYS A 118 -20.69 -4.25 -10.91
C CYS A 118 -19.95 -3.71 -12.13
N LEU A 119 -18.61 -3.69 -12.10
CA LEU A 119 -17.76 -3.21 -13.18
C LEU A 119 -17.83 -4.13 -14.42
N GLU A 120 -17.87 -5.45 -14.22
CA GLU A 120 -18.04 -6.42 -15.29
C GLU A 120 -19.44 -6.35 -15.93
N ARG A 121 -20.46 -6.06 -15.14
CA ARG A 121 -21.86 -5.96 -15.59
C ARG A 121 -22.21 -4.62 -16.25
N VAL A 122 -21.29 -3.65 -16.32
CA VAL A 122 -21.58 -2.34 -16.94
C VAL A 122 -21.92 -2.52 -18.42
N PRO A 123 -23.11 -2.09 -18.87
CA PRO A 123 -23.49 -2.23 -20.27
C PRO A 123 -22.62 -1.33 -21.15
N GLN A 124 -22.15 -1.89 -22.27
CA GLN A 124 -21.28 -1.20 -23.25
C GLN A 124 -21.86 0.14 -23.71
N ALA A 125 -23.19 0.24 -23.87
CA ALA A 125 -23.85 1.48 -24.24
C ALA A 125 -23.58 2.66 -23.27
N LYS A 126 -23.50 2.40 -21.95
CA LYS A 126 -23.15 3.43 -20.97
C LYS A 126 -21.68 3.84 -21.07
N ILE A 127 -20.80 2.88 -21.35
CA ILE A 127 -19.36 3.12 -21.56
C ILE A 127 -19.15 4.04 -22.76
N GLU A 128 -19.75 3.71 -23.91
CA GLU A 128 -19.67 4.54 -25.12
C GLU A 128 -20.22 5.95 -24.90
N GLN A 129 -21.32 6.10 -24.15
CA GLN A 129 -21.87 7.41 -23.81
C GLN A 129 -20.90 8.22 -22.94
N ALA A 130 -20.27 7.59 -21.94
CA ALA A 130 -19.27 8.23 -21.09
C ALA A 130 -18.03 8.64 -21.88
N GLU A 131 -17.54 7.78 -22.79
CA GLU A 131 -16.42 8.10 -23.69
C GLU A 131 -16.74 9.26 -24.61
N LYS A 132 -17.92 9.24 -25.26
CA LYS A 132 -18.40 10.34 -26.11
C LYS A 132 -18.52 11.64 -25.33
N ALA A 133 -19.01 11.59 -24.08
CA ALA A 133 -19.10 12.77 -23.21
C ALA A 133 -17.71 13.32 -22.85
N LYS A 134 -16.77 12.46 -22.45
CA LYS A 134 -15.39 12.85 -22.11
C LYS A 134 -14.65 13.44 -23.31
N GLU A 135 -14.79 12.83 -24.48
CA GLU A 135 -14.18 13.33 -25.71
C GLU A 135 -14.84 14.66 -26.15
N LYS A 136 -16.16 14.81 -26.01
CA LYS A 136 -16.86 16.08 -26.27
C LYS A 136 -16.36 17.18 -25.33
N GLU A 137 -16.21 16.90 -24.04
CA GLU A 137 -15.69 17.85 -23.06
C GLU A 137 -14.25 18.26 -23.41
N ARG A 138 -13.38 17.29 -23.73
CA ARG A 138 -12.00 17.57 -24.18
C ARG A 138 -11.99 18.48 -25.41
N ARG A 139 -12.83 18.22 -26.40
CA ARG A 139 -12.95 19.08 -27.60
C ARG A 139 -13.42 20.48 -27.27
N MET A 140 -14.40 20.62 -26.38
CA MET A 140 -14.90 21.92 -25.93
C MET A 140 -13.78 22.70 -25.22
N ARG A 141 -13.07 22.09 -24.26
CA ARG A 141 -11.94 22.72 -23.56
C ARG A 141 -10.86 23.24 -24.54
N MET A 142 -10.52 22.45 -25.55
CA MET A 142 -9.54 22.87 -26.57
C MET A 142 -10.02 24.05 -27.42
N ARG A 143 -11.31 24.09 -27.77
CA ARG A 143 -11.89 25.21 -28.53
C ARG A 143 -11.94 26.47 -27.67
N ASP A 144 -12.39 26.35 -26.43
CA ASP A 144 -12.50 27.48 -25.50
C ASP A 144 -11.14 28.10 -25.23
N GLU A 145 -10.11 27.28 -25.04
CA GLU A 145 -8.73 27.75 -24.87
C GLU A 145 -8.21 28.48 -26.13
N LYS A 146 -8.48 27.93 -27.33
CA LYS A 146 -8.11 28.59 -28.59
C LYS A 146 -8.83 29.93 -28.77
N VAL A 147 -10.12 30.00 -28.47
CA VAL A 147 -10.91 31.24 -28.53
C VAL A 147 -10.40 32.24 -27.50
N ARG A 148 -10.06 31.80 -26.29
CA ARG A 148 -9.48 32.63 -25.24
C ARG A 148 -8.14 33.26 -25.69
N GLN A 149 -7.24 32.46 -26.27
CA GLN A 149 -5.97 32.95 -26.80
C GLN A 149 -6.16 33.95 -27.95
N GLN A 150 -7.10 33.69 -28.86
CA GLN A 150 -7.43 34.63 -29.94
C GLN A 150 -7.99 35.95 -29.40
N ARG A 151 -8.88 35.89 -28.40
CA ARG A 151 -9.43 37.08 -27.74
C ARG A 151 -8.34 37.90 -27.05
N GLN A 152 -7.44 37.25 -26.31
CA GLN A 152 -6.30 37.92 -25.66
C GLN A 152 -5.41 38.62 -26.69
N LEU A 153 -5.05 37.93 -27.78
CA LEU A 153 -4.24 38.53 -28.84
C LEU A 153 -4.95 39.72 -29.52
N GLN A 154 -6.26 39.62 -29.71
CA GLN A 154 -7.06 40.70 -30.29
C GLN A 154 -7.16 41.90 -29.33
N GLU A 155 -7.35 41.64 -28.04
CA GLU A 155 -7.39 42.65 -26.99
C GLU A 155 -6.03 43.37 -26.87
N GLU A 156 -4.91 42.64 -26.86
CA GLU A 156 -3.56 43.23 -26.86
C GLU A 156 -3.31 44.12 -28.08
N ARG A 157 -3.77 43.70 -29.27
CA ARG A 157 -3.67 44.51 -30.49
C ARG A 157 -4.48 45.80 -30.37
N LEU A 158 -5.71 45.71 -29.85
CA LEU A 158 -6.57 46.86 -29.62
C LEU A 158 -5.95 47.82 -28.59
N GLN A 159 -5.51 47.30 -27.45
CA GLN A 159 -4.82 48.08 -26.41
C GLN A 159 -3.57 48.78 -26.95
N ARG A 160 -2.74 48.08 -27.74
CA ARG A 160 -1.55 48.67 -28.37
C ARG A 160 -1.91 49.77 -29.38
N ALA A 161 -2.98 49.61 -30.14
CA ALA A 161 -3.46 50.63 -31.07
C ALA A 161 -3.99 51.87 -30.31
N LEU A 162 -4.77 51.66 -29.25
CA LEU A 162 -5.25 52.74 -28.38
C LEU A 162 -4.09 53.50 -27.72
N ALA A 163 -3.10 52.79 -27.17
CA ALA A 163 -1.92 53.40 -26.57
C ALA A 163 -1.11 54.23 -27.59
N ARG A 164 -1.00 53.77 -28.84
CA ARG A 164 -0.37 54.55 -29.93
C ARG A 164 -1.17 55.80 -30.30
N ALA A 165 -2.50 55.72 -30.29
CA ALA A 165 -3.37 56.86 -30.59
C ALA A 165 -3.38 57.90 -29.47
N GLN A 166 -3.27 57.47 -28.21
CA GLN A 166 -3.18 58.34 -27.03
C GLN A 166 -1.79 58.92 -26.80
N ALA A 167 -0.73 58.28 -27.32
CA ALA A 167 0.63 58.77 -27.17
C ALA A 167 0.80 60.13 -27.83
N ASP A 168 1.44 61.07 -27.12
CA ASP A 168 1.69 62.40 -27.65
C ASP A 168 2.48 62.35 -28.95
N ILE A 169 1.94 63.02 -29.97
CA ILE A 169 2.60 63.17 -31.26
C ILE A 169 3.86 64.02 -31.05
N LYS A 170 5.03 63.38 -31.04
CA LYS A 170 6.32 64.08 -31.06
C LYS A 170 6.45 64.88 -32.35
N LYS A 171 6.13 66.18 -32.28
CA LYS A 171 6.32 67.12 -33.38
C LYS A 171 7.80 67.19 -33.71
N LYS A 172 8.18 66.67 -34.88
CA LYS A 172 9.54 66.84 -35.39
C LYS A 172 9.69 68.28 -35.86
N THR A 173 10.55 69.04 -35.21
CA THR A 173 10.95 70.37 -35.67
C THR A 173 11.94 70.22 -36.82
N GLY A 174 11.55 70.67 -38.02
CA GLY A 174 12.43 70.74 -39.18
C GLY A 174 12.58 69.44 -40.00
N ARG A 175 13.28 69.56 -41.12
CA ARG A 175 13.57 68.45 -42.05
C ARG A 175 14.69 67.60 -41.47
N LYS A 176 14.47 66.28 -41.33
CA LYS A 176 15.52 65.36 -40.87
C LYS A 176 16.66 65.36 -41.89
N LEU A 177 17.90 65.57 -41.42
CA LEU A 177 19.09 65.47 -42.27
C LEU A 177 19.19 64.04 -42.81
N MET A 178 19.06 63.89 -44.12
CA MET A 178 19.29 62.63 -44.81
C MET A 178 20.78 62.55 -45.10
N PHE A 179 21.48 61.62 -44.45
CA PHE A 179 22.85 61.30 -44.82
C PHE A 179 22.83 60.67 -46.21
N ARG A 180 23.68 61.19 -47.11
CA ARG A 180 23.93 60.55 -48.40
C ARG A 180 24.84 59.33 -48.17
N SER A 181 24.84 58.40 -49.11
CA SER A 181 25.87 57.35 -49.14
C SER A 181 27.24 58.02 -49.04
N GLU A 182 28.10 57.50 -48.17
CA GLU A 182 29.48 57.98 -48.10
C GLU A 182 30.14 57.78 -49.48
N PRO A 183 30.89 58.77 -49.99
CA PRO A 183 31.65 58.60 -51.22
C PRO A 183 32.54 57.37 -51.13
N ALA A 184 32.71 56.65 -52.24
CA ALA A 184 33.62 55.52 -52.26
C ALA A 184 35.01 55.97 -51.75
N PRO A 185 35.62 55.24 -50.79
CA PRO A 185 36.92 55.63 -50.26
C PRO A 185 37.93 55.68 -51.42
N ILE A 186 38.66 56.80 -51.52
CA ILE A 186 39.77 56.93 -52.44
C ILE A 186 40.81 55.90 -51.99
N LYS A 187 40.97 54.83 -52.77
CA LYS A 187 42.12 53.95 -52.60
C LYS A 187 43.33 54.75 -53.07
N GLU A 188 44.30 55.00 -52.20
CA GLU A 188 45.64 55.38 -52.62
C GLU A 188 46.11 54.30 -53.60
N LYS A 189 46.58 54.70 -54.78
CA LYS A 189 47.28 53.75 -55.64
C LYS A 189 48.52 53.37 -54.86
N GLU A 190 48.62 52.11 -54.44
CA GLU A 190 49.90 51.55 -54.04
C GLU A 190 50.81 51.73 -55.26
N ASP A 191 51.93 52.44 -55.09
CA ASP A 191 52.94 52.58 -56.13
C ASP A 191 53.48 51.18 -56.41
N GLU A 192 52.99 50.54 -57.49
CA GLU A 192 53.41 49.18 -57.92
C GLU A 192 54.93 49.06 -58.09
N ASP A 193 55.61 50.19 -58.34
CA ASP A 193 57.08 50.29 -58.41
C ASP A 193 57.78 49.95 -57.09
N GLN A 194 57.18 50.25 -55.94
CA GLN A 194 57.81 50.01 -54.64
C GLN A 194 57.89 48.50 -54.33
N GLY A 195 56.89 47.73 -54.76
CA GLY A 195 56.86 46.28 -54.61
C GLY A 195 57.84 45.54 -55.52
N LEU A 196 58.06 46.04 -56.74
CA LEU A 196 59.04 45.47 -57.68
C LEU A 196 60.48 45.67 -57.18
N ILE A 197 60.79 46.85 -56.65
CA ILE A 197 62.12 47.16 -56.10
C ILE A 197 62.45 46.26 -54.90
N ASP A 198 61.48 45.98 -54.03
CA ASP A 198 61.70 45.13 -52.85
C ASP A 198 61.81 43.64 -53.22
N GLN A 199 61.07 43.19 -54.24
CA GLN A 199 61.20 41.82 -54.77
C GLN A 199 62.54 41.60 -55.48
N GLU A 200 63.00 42.55 -56.30
CA GLU A 200 64.29 42.47 -56.99
C GLU A 200 65.47 42.48 -55.97
N LYS A 201 65.34 43.23 -54.87
CA LYS A 201 66.29 43.19 -53.75
C LYS A 201 66.28 41.84 -53.02
N GLU A 202 65.11 41.25 -52.76
CA GLU A 202 65.01 39.92 -52.15
C GLU A 202 65.62 38.83 -53.03
N GLU A 203 65.35 38.87 -54.34
CA GLU A 203 65.94 37.94 -55.30
C GLU A 203 67.47 38.10 -55.39
N ALA A 204 67.97 39.34 -55.39
CA ALA A 204 69.41 39.60 -55.35
C ALA A 204 70.06 39.04 -54.07
N LEU A 205 69.43 39.20 -52.90
CA LEU A 205 69.91 38.60 -51.65
C LEU A 205 69.88 37.07 -51.72
N TYR A 206 68.85 36.46 -52.28
CA TYR A 206 68.76 35.01 -52.40
C TYR A 206 69.81 34.39 -53.34
N TYR A 207 70.18 35.09 -54.42
CA TYR A 207 71.14 34.57 -55.41
C TYR A 207 72.62 34.86 -55.10
N PHE A 208 72.93 35.90 -54.34
CA PHE A 208 74.30 36.33 -54.06
C PHE A 208 74.77 36.05 -52.62
N THR A 209 74.06 35.18 -51.89
CA THR A 209 74.51 34.61 -50.59
C THR A 209 74.81 33.13 -50.75
#